data_AF-A0A732XYG2-F1
#
_entry.id   AF-A0A732XYG2-F1
#
_cell.length_a   1.000
_cell.length_b   1.000
_cell.length_c   1.000
_cell.angle_alpha   90.00
_cell.angle_beta   90.00
_cell.angle_gamma   90.00
#
_symmetry.space_group_name_H-M   'P 1'
#
loop_
_entity.id
_entity.type
_entity.pdbx_description
1 polymer ?
#
loop_
_entity_poly.entity_id
_entity_poly.type
_entity_poly.pdbx_seq_one_letter_code
_entity_poly.pdbx_strand_id
1 'polypeptide(L)'
;SYGTLRDELAKQYSEDSVDSDPSLAAEALMKLVASNNPPLRLILGSMVYDLAMDTLKARMATWEEWEAVSRASEKAIPAPERYGV
;
A
#
# COMPACT_ATOMS: atom_id res chain seq x y z
N SER A 1 5.59 -25.44 17.66
CA SER A 1 5.42 -26.07 16.33
C SER A 1 4.79 -25.04 15.40
N TYR A 2 5.05 -25.09 14.09
CA TYR A 2 4.39 -24.20 13.12
C TYR A 2 2.85 -24.25 13.23
N GLY A 3 2.28 -25.42 13.54
CA GLY A 3 0.84 -25.59 13.76
C GLY A 3 0.29 -24.70 14.88
N THR A 4 0.94 -24.70 16.05
CA THR A 4 0.53 -23.89 17.21
C THR A 4 0.51 -22.40 16.87
N LEU A 5 1.55 -21.91 16.20
CA LEU A 5 1.64 -20.50 15.79
C LEU A 5 0.55 -20.14 14.76
N ARG A 6 0.26 -21.04 13.81
CA ARG A 6 -0.82 -20.86 12.83
C ARG A 6 -2.18 -20.77 13.51
N ASP A 7 -2.44 -21.62 14.50
CA ASP A 7 -3.71 -21.66 15.23
C ASP A 7 -3.89 -20.40 16.10
N GLU A 8 -2.81 -19.92 16.73
CA GLU A 8 -2.81 -18.64 17.47
C GLU A 8 -3.10 -17.46 16.55
N LEU A 9 -2.45 -17.39 15.37
CA LEU A 9 -2.71 -16.35 14.38
C LEU A 9 -4.15 -16.41 13.85
N ALA A 10 -4.64 -17.60 13.50
CA ALA A 10 -6.01 -17.76 13.04
C ALA A 10 -7.02 -17.24 14.06
N LYS A 11 -6.79 -17.51 15.36
CA LYS A 11 -7.63 -17.00 16.44
C LYS A 11 -7.56 -15.48 16.53
N GLN A 12 -6.36 -14.91 16.47
CA GLN A 12 -6.16 -13.46 16.53
C GLN A 12 -6.80 -12.70 15.36
N TYR A 13 -6.81 -13.27 14.15
CA TYR A 13 -7.41 -12.64 12.98
C TYR A 13 -8.90 -13.00 12.78
N SER A 14 -9.43 -14.00 13.49
CA SER A 14 -10.83 -14.42 13.35
C SER A 14 -11.85 -13.43 13.92
N GLU A 15 -11.43 -12.53 14.81
CA GLU A 15 -12.35 -11.60 15.49
C GLU A 15 -12.73 -10.41 14.60
N ASP A 16 -11.77 -9.89 13.81
CA ASP A 16 -11.99 -8.72 12.96
C ASP A 16 -12.13 -9.07 11.47
N SER A 17 -11.76 -10.30 11.06
CA SER A 17 -11.83 -10.75 9.66
C SER A 17 -13.23 -11.25 9.34
N VAL A 18 -13.87 -10.63 8.34
CA VAL A 18 -15.17 -11.06 7.85
C VAL A 18 -14.98 -12.16 6.79
N ASP A 19 -15.34 -13.39 7.14
CA ASP A 19 -15.44 -14.50 6.18
C ASP A 19 -16.60 -14.23 5.22
N SER A 20 -16.26 -13.70 4.05
CA SER A 20 -17.20 -13.32 3.00
C SER A 20 -17.24 -14.36 1.89
N ASP A 21 -18.38 -14.46 1.20
CA ASP A 21 -18.52 -15.37 0.06
C ASP A 21 -17.50 -15.01 -1.05
N PRO A 22 -16.74 -15.99 -1.58
CA PRO A 22 -15.77 -15.75 -2.66
C PRO A 22 -16.36 -15.12 -3.93
N SER A 23 -17.66 -15.29 -4.18
CA SER A 23 -18.36 -14.66 -5.31
C SER A 23 -18.27 -13.12 -5.27
N LEU A 24 -18.26 -12.50 -4.08
CA LEU A 24 -18.10 -11.05 -3.94
C LEU A 24 -16.73 -10.58 -4.42
N ALA A 25 -15.68 -11.35 -4.13
CA ALA A 25 -14.33 -11.07 -4.64
C ALA A 25 -14.28 -11.24 -6.16
N ALA A 26 -14.93 -12.28 -6.70
CA ALA A 26 -15.02 -12.49 -8.14
C ALA A 26 -15.75 -11.32 -8.84
N GLU A 27 -16.86 -10.83 -8.27
CA GLU A 27 -17.58 -9.66 -8.79
C GLU A 27 -16.70 -8.39 -8.80
N ALA A 28 -15.94 -8.15 -7.73
CA ALA A 28 -15.02 -7.02 -7.66
C ALA A 28 -13.93 -7.11 -8.75
N LEU A 29 -13.40 -8.31 -9.01
CA LEU A 29 -12.45 -8.55 -10.09
C LEU A 29 -13.08 -8.34 -11.47
N MET A 30 -14.31 -8.81 -11.69
CA MET A 30 -14.99 -8.59 -12.97
C MET A 30 -15.24 -7.09 -13.23
N LYS A 31 -15.57 -6.32 -12.19
CA LYS A 31 -15.66 -4.85 -12.28
C LYS A 31 -14.32 -4.22 -12.63
N LEU A 32 -13.22 -4.70 -12.04
CA LEU A 32 -11.87 -4.23 -12.34
C LEU A 32 -11.52 -4.47 -13.82
N VAL A 33 -11.75 -5.69 -14.31
CA VAL A 33 -11.46 -6.09 -15.70
C VAL A 33 -12.30 -5.30 -16.70
N ALA A 34 -13.54 -4.97 -16.36
CA ALA A 34 -14.42 -4.17 -17.19
C ALA A 34 -14.11 -2.66 -17.19
N SER A 35 -13.17 -2.19 -16.36
CA SER A 35 -12.81 -0.77 -16.30
C SER A 35 -11.93 -0.35 -17.48
N ASN A 36 -12.27 0.77 -18.12
CA ASN A 36 -11.44 1.35 -19.19
C ASN A 36 -10.09 1.89 -18.69
N ASN A 37 -9.98 2.17 -17.38
CA ASN A 37 -8.74 2.64 -16.75
C ASN A 37 -8.58 1.94 -15.39
N PRO A 38 -8.15 0.67 -15.36
CA PRO A 38 -8.07 -0.08 -14.12
C PRO A 38 -6.91 0.44 -13.26
N PRO A 39 -7.08 0.52 -11.93
CA PRO A 39 -5.97 0.81 -11.03
C PRO A 39 -4.90 -0.28 -11.09
N LEU A 40 -3.64 0.09 -10.83
CA LEU A 40 -2.52 -0.85 -10.74
C LEU A 40 -2.61 -1.79 -9.53
N ARG A 41 -3.37 -1.40 -8.50
CA ARG A 41 -3.52 -2.15 -7.24
C ARG A 41 -4.96 -2.08 -6.77
N LEU A 42 -5.54 -3.23 -6.44
CA LEU A 42 -6.86 -3.36 -5.83
C LEU A 42 -6.71 -4.10 -4.50
N ILE A 43 -7.35 -3.60 -3.45
CA ILE A 43 -7.41 -4.24 -2.14
C ILE A 43 -8.82 -4.81 -1.96
N LEU A 44 -8.93 -6.04 -1.47
CA LEU A 44 -10.19 -6.73 -1.21
C LEU A 44 -10.34 -6.96 0.29
N GLY A 45 -11.46 -6.52 0.85
CA GLY A 45 -11.76 -6.62 2.28
C GLY A 45 -11.50 -5.32 3.05
N SER A 46 -12.44 -4.97 3.92
CA SER A 46 -12.46 -3.68 4.63
C SER A 46 -11.30 -3.52 5.60
N MET A 47 -11.03 -4.52 6.45
CA MET A 47 -9.93 -4.42 7.43
C MET A 47 -8.57 -4.22 6.75
N VAL A 48 -8.28 -5.01 5.70
CA VAL A 48 -7.01 -4.90 4.97
C VAL A 48 -6.91 -3.56 4.26
N TYR A 49 -8.04 -3.04 3.75
CA TYR A 49 -8.09 -1.70 3.18
C TYR A 49 -7.74 -0.63 4.21
N ASP A 50 -8.38 -0.64 5.39
CA ASP A 50 -8.14 0.35 6.44
C ASP A 50 -6.68 0.30 6.92
N LEU A 51 -6.16 -0.90 7.19
CA LEU A 51 -4.77 -1.10 7.59
C LEU A 51 -3.77 -0.57 6.54
N ALA A 52 -4.04 -0.82 5.25
CA ALA A 52 -3.19 -0.32 4.18
C ALA A 52 -3.22 1.21 4.10
N MET A 53 -4.40 1.81 4.26
CA MET A 53 -4.56 3.27 4.25
C MET A 53 -3.84 3.91 5.44
N ASP A 54 -3.97 3.36 6.64
CA ASP A 54 -3.32 3.90 7.82
C ASP A 54 -1.80 3.78 7.75
N THR A 55 -1.30 2.66 7.20
CA THR A 55 0.14 2.49 6.92
C THR A 55 0.65 3.53 5.92
N LEU A 56 -0.10 3.81 4.85
CA LEU A 56 0.28 4.81 3.86
C LEU A 56 0.28 6.23 4.46
N LYS A 57 -0.75 6.58 5.25
CA LYS A 57 -0.81 7.87 5.96
C LYS A 57 0.37 8.04 6.91
N ALA A 58 0.72 7.01 7.67
CA ALA A 58 1.87 7.07 8.57
C ALA A 58 3.19 7.32 7.82
N ARG A 59 3.38 6.64 6.67
CA ARG A 59 4.55 6.88 5.79
C ARG A 59 4.59 8.30 5.25
N MET A 60 3.45 8.81 4.79
CA MET A 60 3.34 10.19 4.31
C MET A 60 3.68 11.19 5.41
N ALA A 61 3.14 11.02 6.61
CA ALA A 61 3.45 11.87 7.77
C ALA A 61 4.96 11.89 8.07
N THR A 62 5.62 10.72 8.03
CA THR A 62 7.07 10.65 8.20
C THR A 62 7.83 11.46 7.14
N TRP A 63 7.39 11.41 5.87
CA TRP A 63 8.04 12.19 4.81
C TRP A 63 7.79 13.70 4.93
N GLU A 64 6.59 14.08 5.36
CA GLU A 64 6.23 15.48 5.63
C GLU A 64 7.06 16.05 6.78
N GLU A 65 7.24 15.29 7.88
CA GLU A 65 8.12 15.68 9.00
C GLU A 65 9.57 15.94 8.56
N TRP A 66 10.05 15.21 7.55
CA TRP A 66 11.41 15.31 7.03
C TRP A 66 11.54 16.17 5.76
N GLU A 67 10.48 16.90 5.39
CA GLU A 67 10.44 17.69 4.15
C GLU A 67 11.64 18.64 4.03
N ALA A 68 11.96 19.37 5.10
CA ALA A 68 13.06 20.33 5.11
C ALA A 68 14.42 19.66 4.79
N VAL A 69 14.66 18.48 5.36
CA VAL A 69 15.89 17.71 5.12
C VAL A 69 15.94 17.23 3.67
N SER A 70 14.82 16.71 3.16
CA SER A 70 14.70 16.28 1.76
C SER A 70 15.01 17.42 0.79
N ARG A 71 14.38 18.60 0.99
CA ARG A 71 14.59 19.78 0.13
C ARG A 71 15.99 20.38 0.25
N ALA A 72 16.63 20.28 1.42
CA ALA A 72 17.99 20.78 1.60
C ALA A 72 19.04 20.05 0.74
N SER A 73 18.70 18.86 0.21
CA SER A 73 19.56 18.10 -0.70
C SER A 73 19.64 18.68 -2.10
N GLU A 74 18.70 19.56 -2.48
CA GLU A 74 18.64 20.14 -3.82
C GLU A 74 19.35 21.50 -3.84
N LYS A 75 20.51 21.54 -4.52
CA LYS A 75 21.23 22.78 -4.84
C LYS A 75 21.64 22.75 -6.30
N ALA A 76 21.18 23.74 -7.06
CA ALA A 76 21.60 23.90 -8.43
C ALA A 76 23.13 24.16 -8.47
N ILE A 77 23.84 23.30 -9.19
CA ILE A 77 25.22 23.57 -9.60
C ILE A 77 25.22 23.87 -11.10
N PRO A 78 26.15 24.72 -11.58
CA PRO A 78 26.33 24.93 -13.01
C PRO A 78 26.54 23.59 -13.74
N ALA A 79 26.01 23.48 -14.96
CA ALA A 79 26.30 22.33 -15.80
C ALA A 79 27.83 22.15 -15.93
N PRO A 80 28.36 20.92 -15.79
CA PRO A 80 29.79 20.68 -15.97
C PRO A 80 30.26 21.17 -17.34
N GLU A 81 31.41 21.82 -17.39
CA GLU A 81 32.02 22.35 -18.63
C GLU A 81 32.26 21.27 -19.71
N ARG A 82 32.14 19.99 -19.36
CA ARG A 82 32.43 18.84 -20.22
C ARG A 82 31.22 17.91 -20.46
N TYR A 83 30.06 18.44 -20.78
CA TYR A 83 29.16 17.74 -21.70
C TYR A 83 29.48 18.22 -23.11
N GLY A 84 30.64 17.77 -23.60
CA GLY A 84 31.18 18.16 -24.89
C GLY A 84 30.24 17.79 -26.03
N VAL A 85 29.95 18.78 -26.87
CA VAL A 85 29.80 18.60 -28.32
C VAL A 85 31.08 18.07 -28.94
#